data_AF-A0A0Q3FIF1-F1
#
_entry.id   AF-A0A0Q3FIF1-F1
#
_cell.length_a   1.000
_cell.length_b   1.000
_cell.length_c   1.000
_cell.angle_alpha   90.00
_cell.angle_beta   90.00
_cell.angle_gamma   90.00
#
_symmetry.space_group_name_H-M   'P 1'
#
loop_
_entity.id
_entity.type
_entity.pdbx_description
1 polymer ?
#
loop_
_entity_poly.entity_id
_entity_poly.type
_entity_poly.pdbx_seq_one_letter_code
_entity_poly.pdbx_strand_id
1 'polypeptide(L)'
;MPPPEILLGAAELWRPTARAGGWATAAALLLLLFFHLSVLLVRRARGRRGRLIQPETTTAGSASSAAASLSSGSSTGIEELVTEDDLRQLVSSLGVGAREPELEGWEPVIAKANDAVSYKAWCDKPADGPPKYLSVTTYEGCTTELLRDFYMDNDYRMVWDNTVTKHEQLQCDENSGIEIGRTVKKFPLLTPREYISAWRVWESNENSFYCLVKECEHSLAPRQRKFVRVRLLRSGWCIRKVPGRDACQITVLHHEDNGMNIEMAKLAFSKGIWNYICKMNNALRRYPQNHGPSVSILTMQRLMKKFSQALQTSMDEGHLSPVNTAAAVVPSTHLTGTSPCKLGKKSSRETIASGLLLIGSIVCLSKGRSNLGAQLAMAFFLKKAFKQDKGSGSPRGRTDATVSRH
;
A
#
# COMPACT_ATOMS: atom_id res chain seq x y z
N MET A 1 62.59 13.59 -23.51
CA MET A 1 61.23 13.98 -23.08
C MET A 1 60.74 15.07 -24.02
N PRO A 2 59.74 14.80 -24.88
CA PRO A 2 59.28 15.76 -25.87
C PRO A 2 58.01 16.51 -25.45
N PRO A 3 57.84 17.76 -25.91
CA PRO A 3 56.54 18.38 -26.17
C PRO A 3 56.40 18.71 -27.68
N PRO A 4 55.32 19.39 -28.12
CA PRO A 4 54.06 18.85 -28.63
C PRO A 4 53.98 18.85 -30.17
N GLU A 5 53.21 17.92 -30.76
CA GLU A 5 52.84 17.95 -32.18
C GLU A 5 51.58 18.80 -32.42
N ILE A 6 51.62 19.61 -33.47
CA ILE A 6 50.58 20.53 -33.93
C ILE A 6 50.06 20.10 -35.32
N LEU A 7 48.73 20.08 -35.42
CA LEU A 7 47.83 20.21 -36.58
C LEU A 7 48.01 19.35 -37.85
N LEU A 8 46.95 18.59 -38.17
CA LEU A 8 46.26 18.67 -39.48
C LEU A 8 44.86 18.04 -39.37
N GLY A 9 43.82 18.77 -39.82
CA GLY A 9 42.56 18.15 -40.27
C GLY A 9 41.29 18.44 -39.47
N ALA A 10 40.93 19.70 -39.25
CA ALA A 10 39.55 20.10 -39.00
C ALA A 10 38.86 20.45 -40.32
N ALA A 11 38.06 19.53 -40.87
CA ALA A 11 36.94 19.74 -41.79
C ALA A 11 36.63 18.41 -42.49
N GLU A 12 35.53 17.73 -42.13
CA GLU A 12 34.79 16.72 -42.94
C GLU A 12 33.90 15.83 -42.04
N LEU A 13 33.04 16.39 -41.16
CA LEU A 13 31.96 15.57 -40.58
C LEU A 13 30.69 16.34 -40.18
N TRP A 14 30.46 17.51 -40.78
CA TRP A 14 29.17 18.20 -40.73
C TRP A 14 28.51 18.16 -42.11
N ARG A 15 27.76 17.09 -42.39
CA ARG A 15 26.62 17.16 -43.33
C ARG A 15 25.32 16.96 -42.56
N PRO A 16 24.34 17.87 -42.68
CA PRO A 16 23.00 17.62 -42.18
C PRO A 16 22.23 16.76 -43.20
N THR A 17 22.05 15.46 -42.91
CA THR A 17 21.02 14.66 -43.60
C THR A 17 19.66 14.92 -42.98
N ALA A 18 19.03 16.00 -43.42
CA ALA A 18 17.59 16.15 -43.31
C ALA A 18 16.88 15.22 -44.33
N ARG A 19 15.67 14.79 -43.97
CA ARG A 19 14.65 14.03 -44.76
C ARG A 19 14.69 12.50 -44.65
N ALA A 20 14.11 11.98 -43.56
CA ALA A 20 13.32 10.73 -43.60
C ALA A 20 12.42 10.49 -42.36
N GLY A 21 12.71 11.09 -41.20
CA GLY A 21 11.99 10.76 -39.94
C GLY A 21 10.69 11.54 -39.65
N GLY A 22 10.46 12.67 -40.31
CA GLY A 22 9.32 13.56 -40.01
C GLY A 22 7.98 13.07 -40.57
N TRP A 23 8.00 12.38 -41.70
CA TRP A 23 6.77 11.90 -42.35
C TRP A 23 6.16 10.69 -41.64
N ALA A 24 6.98 9.83 -41.05
CA ALA A 24 6.50 8.68 -40.28
C ALA A 24 5.82 9.10 -38.98
N THR A 25 6.35 10.12 -38.31
CA THR A 25 5.76 10.69 -37.09
C THR A 25 4.50 11.48 -37.39
N ALA A 26 4.48 12.27 -38.47
CA ALA A 26 3.26 12.95 -38.93
C ALA A 26 2.16 11.97 -39.36
N ALA A 27 2.50 10.90 -40.08
CA ALA A 27 1.57 9.86 -40.48
C ALA A 27 1.00 9.10 -39.27
N ALA A 28 1.83 8.78 -38.27
CA ALA A 28 1.38 8.14 -37.03
C ALA A 28 0.40 9.04 -36.24
N LEU A 29 0.68 10.34 -36.16
CA LEU A 29 -0.21 11.30 -35.49
C LEU A 29 -1.54 11.47 -36.24
N LEU A 30 -1.52 11.50 -37.58
CA LEU A 30 -2.73 11.54 -38.40
C LEU A 30 -3.60 10.28 -38.24
N LEU A 31 -2.97 9.10 -38.18
CA LEU A 31 -3.69 7.84 -37.93
C LEU A 31 -4.32 7.80 -36.53
N LEU A 32 -3.62 8.30 -35.51
CA LEU A 32 -4.17 8.41 -34.15
C LEU A 32 -5.34 9.41 -34.10
N LEU A 33 -5.23 10.55 -34.78
CA LEU A 33 -6.30 11.54 -34.88
C LEU A 33 -7.54 10.95 -35.58
N PHE A 34 -7.34 10.24 -36.68
CA PHE A 34 -8.41 9.57 -37.42
C PHE A 34 -9.09 8.47 -36.60
N PHE A 35 -8.31 7.70 -35.83
CA PHE A 35 -8.84 6.71 -34.89
C PHE A 35 -9.67 7.35 -33.78
N HIS A 36 -9.21 8.47 -33.20
CA HIS A 36 -9.98 9.19 -32.19
C HIS A 36 -11.27 9.80 -32.75
N LEU A 37 -11.23 10.37 -33.95
CA LEU A 37 -12.41 10.94 -34.61
C LEU A 37 -13.43 9.86 -35.00
N SER A 38 -12.99 8.71 -35.52
CA SER A 38 -13.88 7.59 -35.84
C SER A 38 -14.53 6.99 -34.60
N VAL A 39 -13.82 6.87 -33.47
CA VAL A 39 -14.41 6.45 -32.19
C VAL A 39 -15.44 7.47 -31.68
N LEU A 40 -15.18 8.77 -31.83
CA LEU A 40 -16.14 9.82 -31.46
C LEU A 40 -17.40 9.80 -32.36
N LEU A 41 -17.24 9.55 -33.66
CA LEU A 41 -18.34 9.40 -34.61
C LEU A 41 -19.19 8.15 -34.32
N VAL A 42 -18.57 7.02 -34.00
CA VAL A 42 -19.28 5.79 -33.59
C VAL A 42 -20.03 5.99 -32.27
N ARG A 43 -19.44 6.72 -31.30
CA ARG A 43 -20.10 7.06 -30.04
C ARG A 43 -21.28 8.02 -30.24
N ARG A 44 -21.17 9.00 -31.14
CA ARG A 44 -22.27 9.90 -31.52
C ARG A 44 -23.37 9.17 -32.30
N ALA A 45 -23.02 8.23 -33.17
CA ALA A 45 -23.97 7.42 -33.92
C ALA A 45 -24.75 6.44 -33.01
N ARG A 46 -24.08 5.86 -31.99
CA ARG A 46 -24.74 5.01 -30.97
C ARG A 46 -25.55 5.81 -29.95
N GLY A 47 -25.17 7.06 -29.67
CA GLY A 47 -25.93 7.95 -28.78
C GLY A 47 -27.22 8.53 -29.39
N ARG A 48 -27.41 8.43 -30.71
CA ARG A 48 -28.61 8.95 -31.41
C ARG A 48 -29.70 7.90 -31.70
N ARG A 49 -29.50 6.62 -31.33
CA ARG A 49 -30.45 5.53 -31.67
C ARG A 49 -31.25 4.97 -30.49
N GLY A 50 -31.28 5.67 -29.35
CA GLY A 50 -31.99 5.24 -28.16
C GLY A 50 -32.96 6.29 -27.61
N ARG A 51 -33.91 6.76 -28.42
CA ARG A 51 -35.09 7.49 -27.94
C ARG A 51 -36.26 7.35 -28.91
N LEU A 52 -37.13 6.36 -28.68
CA LEU A 52 -38.52 6.40 -29.13
C LEU A 52 -39.38 5.67 -28.07
N ILE A 53 -40.59 6.18 -27.90
CA ILE A 53 -41.46 6.11 -26.72
C ILE A 53 -42.68 5.19 -26.98
N GLN A 54 -43.16 4.53 -25.89
CA GLN A 54 -44.53 4.01 -25.56
C GLN A 54 -45.17 2.81 -26.30
N PRO A 55 -46.28 2.19 -25.78
CA PRO A 55 -46.98 2.39 -24.48
C PRO A 55 -47.32 1.11 -23.67
N GLU A 56 -47.97 1.36 -22.53
CA GLU A 56 -48.51 0.46 -21.50
C GLU A 56 -49.54 -0.57 -21.99
N THR A 57 -49.59 -1.72 -21.30
CA THR A 57 -50.85 -2.43 -21.00
C THR A 57 -50.77 -3.14 -19.66
N THR A 58 -51.86 -2.97 -18.93
CA THR A 58 -52.23 -3.45 -17.60
C THR A 58 -52.50 -4.96 -17.58
N THR A 59 -51.97 -5.69 -16.60
CA THR A 59 -52.69 -6.85 -16.03
C THR A 59 -52.26 -7.09 -14.58
N ALA A 60 -53.27 -7.18 -13.71
CA ALA A 60 -53.16 -7.52 -12.30
C ALA A 60 -52.80 -9.01 -12.10
N GLY A 61 -52.02 -9.29 -11.06
CA GLY A 61 -51.73 -10.63 -10.57
C GLY A 61 -51.22 -10.55 -9.12
N SER A 62 -52.08 -10.96 -8.20
CA SER A 62 -51.91 -10.93 -6.75
C SER A 62 -50.95 -12.00 -6.20
N ALA A 63 -50.51 -11.76 -4.96
CA ALA A 63 -49.87 -12.65 -3.98
C ALA A 63 -48.37 -12.92 -4.21
N SER A 64 -47.48 -12.86 -3.22
CA SER A 64 -47.62 -12.92 -1.77
C SER A 64 -46.49 -12.16 -1.07
N SER A 65 -46.85 -11.54 0.05
CA SER A 65 -45.98 -10.85 0.99
C SER A 65 -45.05 -11.84 1.71
N ALA A 66 -43.74 -11.74 1.46
CA ALA A 66 -42.73 -12.20 2.39
C ALA A 66 -42.21 -10.98 3.13
N ALA A 67 -42.70 -10.82 4.36
CA ALA A 67 -42.33 -9.74 5.26
C ALA A 67 -40.81 -9.69 5.45
N ALA A 68 -40.27 -8.50 5.18
CA ALA A 68 -38.94 -8.12 5.59
C ALA A 68 -38.85 -8.20 7.13
N SER A 69 -38.11 -9.16 7.65
CA SER A 69 -37.52 -9.03 8.97
C SER A 69 -36.36 -8.05 8.87
N LEU A 70 -36.69 -6.75 8.94
CA LEU A 70 -35.76 -5.75 9.42
C LEU A 70 -35.47 -6.10 10.89
N SER A 71 -34.47 -6.95 11.12
CA SER A 71 -33.79 -6.94 12.39
C SER A 71 -33.18 -5.55 12.54
N SER A 72 -33.80 -4.77 13.42
CA SER A 72 -33.16 -3.69 14.15
C SER A 72 -31.86 -4.24 14.75
N GLY A 73 -30.79 -4.18 13.97
CA GLY A 73 -29.44 -4.55 14.36
C GLY A 73 -28.99 -3.59 15.44
N SER A 74 -29.16 -4.02 16.67
CA SER A 74 -28.42 -3.62 17.86
C SER A 74 -27.08 -2.96 17.53
N SER A 75 -26.79 -1.84 18.20
CA SER A 75 -25.52 -1.12 18.19
C SER A 75 -24.29 -1.99 18.53
N THR A 76 -24.47 -3.26 18.88
CA THR A 76 -23.40 -4.23 19.17
C THR A 76 -22.54 -4.61 17.96
N GLY A 77 -23.00 -4.43 16.72
CA GLY A 77 -22.26 -4.92 15.53
C GLY A 77 -20.98 -4.16 15.17
N ILE A 78 -20.84 -2.90 15.61
CA ILE A 78 -19.69 -2.05 15.24
C ILE A 78 -18.57 -2.19 16.27
N GLU A 79 -18.91 -2.28 17.56
CA GLU A 79 -17.95 -2.40 18.65
C GLU A 79 -17.08 -3.67 18.54
N GLU A 80 -17.62 -4.72 17.91
CA GLU A 80 -16.92 -5.98 17.64
C GLU A 80 -15.91 -5.90 16.47
N LEU A 81 -15.94 -4.84 15.65
CA LEU A 81 -15.04 -4.72 14.50
C LEU A 81 -13.59 -4.52 14.95
N VAL A 82 -13.37 -3.62 15.92
CA VAL A 82 -12.04 -3.28 16.44
C VAL A 82 -12.08 -3.15 17.96
N THR A 83 -11.63 -4.19 18.65
CA THR A 83 -11.79 -4.36 20.10
C THR A 83 -10.55 -3.92 20.87
N GLU A 84 -10.67 -3.85 22.20
CA GLU A 84 -9.52 -3.65 23.10
C GLU A 84 -8.52 -4.82 23.05
N ASP A 85 -8.98 -6.05 22.82
CA ASP A 85 -8.09 -7.20 22.70
C ASP A 85 -7.24 -7.11 21.42
N ASP A 86 -7.80 -6.55 20.35
CA ASP A 86 -7.02 -6.26 19.15
C ASP A 86 -5.92 -5.24 19.43
N LEU A 87 -6.19 -4.21 20.26
CA LEU A 87 -5.17 -3.26 20.70
C LEU A 87 -4.07 -3.97 21.50
N ARG A 88 -4.40 -4.88 22.43
CA ARG A 88 -3.40 -5.64 23.19
C ARG A 88 -2.49 -6.45 22.27
N GLN A 89 -3.07 -7.12 21.27
CA GLN A 89 -2.31 -7.87 20.27
C GLN A 89 -1.42 -6.96 19.42
N LEU A 90 -1.94 -5.79 19.02
CA LEU A 90 -1.18 -4.80 18.25
C LEU A 90 0.01 -4.25 19.05
N VAL A 91 -0.20 -3.93 20.33
CA VAL A 91 0.86 -3.46 21.24
C VAL A 91 1.92 -4.54 21.43
N SER A 92 1.53 -5.80 21.63
CA SER A 92 2.48 -6.92 21.69
C SER A 92 3.29 -7.08 20.40
N SER A 93 2.67 -6.82 19.25
CA SER A 93 3.30 -7.04 17.93
C SER A 93 4.19 -5.88 17.48
N LEU A 94 3.86 -4.64 17.88
CA LEU A 94 4.52 -3.42 17.35
C LEU A 94 5.10 -2.48 18.42
N GLY A 95 4.89 -2.79 19.72
CA GLY A 95 5.31 -1.97 20.84
C GLY A 95 6.82 -2.00 21.13
N VAL A 96 7.21 -1.46 22.28
CA VAL A 96 8.63 -1.42 22.72
C VAL A 96 9.19 -2.82 22.95
N GLY A 97 8.37 -3.75 23.45
CA GLY A 97 8.75 -5.16 23.66
C GLY A 97 8.54 -6.09 22.46
N ALA A 98 8.24 -5.55 21.26
CA ALA A 98 8.11 -6.37 20.07
C ALA A 98 9.45 -7.04 19.74
N ARG A 99 9.43 -8.33 19.40
CA ARG A 99 10.65 -9.07 19.08
C ARG A 99 11.21 -8.62 17.74
N GLU A 100 12.49 -8.87 17.54
CA GLU A 100 13.12 -8.60 16.25
C GLU A 100 12.51 -9.51 15.17
N PRO A 101 12.10 -8.97 13.99
CA PRO A 101 11.41 -9.74 12.96
C PRO A 101 12.23 -10.95 12.50
N GLU A 102 13.55 -10.81 12.39
CA GLU A 102 14.45 -11.88 11.98
C GLU A 102 14.44 -13.07 12.96
N LEU A 103 14.29 -12.81 14.26
CA LEU A 103 14.21 -13.85 15.30
C LEU A 103 12.86 -14.59 15.27
N GLU A 104 11.83 -13.96 14.71
CA GLU A 104 10.51 -14.55 14.49
C GLU A 104 10.38 -15.25 13.12
N GLY A 105 11.47 -15.32 12.34
CA GLY A 105 11.49 -15.99 11.04
C GLY A 105 10.97 -15.14 9.87
N TRP A 106 10.80 -13.84 10.06
CA TRP A 106 10.44 -12.94 8.97
C TRP A 106 11.61 -12.77 7.97
N GLU A 107 11.30 -12.86 6.68
CA GLU A 107 12.31 -12.71 5.63
C GLU A 107 12.54 -11.23 5.29
N PRO A 108 13.78 -10.71 5.31
CA PRO A 108 14.05 -9.33 4.92
C PRO A 108 13.76 -9.11 3.42
N VAL A 109 13.09 -8.01 3.10
CA VAL A 109 12.71 -7.66 1.72
C VAL A 109 13.49 -6.46 1.20
N ILE A 110 13.66 -5.43 2.03
CA ILE A 110 14.34 -4.19 1.66
C ILE A 110 14.83 -3.43 2.88
N ALA A 111 16.01 -2.83 2.76
CA ALA A 111 16.51 -1.82 3.68
C ALA A 111 17.13 -0.67 2.85
N LYS A 112 16.56 0.53 2.95
CA LYS A 112 17.06 1.72 2.25
C LYS A 112 16.92 2.96 3.12
N ALA A 113 17.82 3.91 2.94
CA ALA A 113 17.83 5.17 3.69
C ALA A 113 18.38 6.31 2.84
N ASN A 114 18.02 7.53 3.22
CA ASN A 114 18.69 8.77 2.89
C ASN A 114 18.70 9.66 4.16
N ASP A 115 19.16 10.90 4.04
CA ASP A 115 19.33 11.81 5.18
C ASP A 115 18.01 12.20 5.88
N ALA A 116 16.86 12.01 5.23
CA ALA A 116 15.56 12.44 5.76
C ALA A 116 14.62 11.28 6.15
N VAL A 117 14.79 10.10 5.54
CA VAL A 117 13.93 8.94 5.77
C VAL A 117 14.69 7.64 5.59
N SER A 118 14.40 6.65 6.45
CA SER A 118 14.82 5.27 6.28
C SER A 118 13.63 4.31 6.30
N TYR A 119 13.76 3.21 5.58
CA TYR A 119 12.72 2.21 5.40
C TYR A 119 13.32 0.81 5.42
N LYS A 120 12.79 -0.03 6.31
CA LYS A 120 13.06 -1.47 6.37
C LYS A 120 11.75 -2.22 6.27
N ALA A 121 11.74 -3.35 5.58
CA ALA A 121 10.57 -4.22 5.54
C ALA A 121 10.93 -5.69 5.44
N TRP A 122 10.07 -6.50 6.03
CA TRP A 122 10.13 -7.95 6.09
C TRP A 122 8.82 -8.57 5.62
N CYS A 123 8.89 -9.84 5.21
CA CYS A 123 7.78 -10.63 4.70
C CYS A 123 7.67 -11.93 5.50
N ASP A 124 6.47 -12.23 5.96
CA ASP A 124 6.10 -13.57 6.44
C ASP A 124 5.20 -14.19 5.36
N LYS A 125 5.61 -15.35 4.84
CA LYS A 125 4.88 -16.09 3.81
C LYS A 125 4.25 -17.32 4.44
N PRO A 126 2.94 -17.31 4.71
CA PRO A 126 2.26 -18.54 5.11
C PRO A 126 2.29 -19.55 3.96
N ALA A 127 2.21 -20.84 4.28
CA ALA A 127 2.13 -21.92 3.29
C ALA A 127 0.92 -21.74 2.35
N ASP A 128 -0.19 -21.28 2.91
CA ASP A 128 -1.42 -20.96 2.20
C ASP A 128 -1.85 -19.51 2.51
N GLY A 129 -2.27 -18.79 1.45
CA GLY A 129 -2.82 -17.44 1.55
C GLY A 129 -1.85 -16.32 1.20
N PRO A 130 -2.29 -15.06 1.30
CA PRO A 130 -1.48 -13.91 0.98
C PRO A 130 -0.42 -13.65 2.06
N PRO A 131 0.73 -13.09 1.68
CA PRO A 131 1.79 -12.80 2.63
C PRO A 131 1.44 -11.66 3.59
N LYS A 132 2.03 -11.71 4.78
CA LYS A 132 2.04 -10.62 5.75
C LYS A 132 3.33 -9.83 5.63
N TYR A 133 3.27 -8.57 6.02
CA TYR A 133 4.40 -7.68 5.97
C TYR A 133 4.54 -6.86 7.24
N LEU A 134 5.78 -6.67 7.63
CA LEU A 134 6.18 -5.75 8.67
C LEU A 134 7.11 -4.71 8.05
N SER A 135 6.89 -3.43 8.35
CA SER A 135 7.85 -2.38 8.01
C SER A 135 8.12 -1.47 9.17
N VAL A 136 9.29 -0.86 9.10
CA VAL A 136 9.72 0.23 9.95
C VAL A 136 10.15 1.38 9.05
N THR A 137 9.48 2.53 9.19
CA THR A 137 9.89 3.78 8.53
C THR A 137 10.29 4.79 9.59
N THR A 138 11.48 5.36 9.48
CA THR A 138 11.94 6.42 10.38
C THR A 138 12.05 7.73 9.61
N TYR A 139 11.42 8.79 10.12
CA TYR A 139 11.43 10.13 9.58
C TYR A 139 12.21 11.08 10.51
N GLU A 140 13.24 11.74 9.99
CA GLU A 140 14.04 12.72 10.76
C GLU A 140 13.28 14.04 10.95
N GLY A 141 13.51 14.79 12.03
CA GLY A 141 12.92 16.11 12.25
C GLY A 141 11.39 16.12 12.08
N CYS A 142 10.71 15.18 12.73
CA CYS A 142 9.27 14.99 12.66
C CYS A 142 8.76 14.65 14.06
N THR A 143 7.61 15.21 14.46
CA THR A 143 6.94 14.84 15.72
C THR A 143 5.96 13.68 15.50
N THR A 144 5.56 13.00 16.57
CA THR A 144 4.63 11.87 16.48
C THR A 144 3.23 12.35 16.11
N GLU A 145 2.81 13.53 16.57
CA GLU A 145 1.52 14.15 16.27
C GLU A 145 1.43 14.54 14.79
N LEU A 146 2.50 15.15 14.24
CA LEU A 146 2.54 15.50 12.82
C LEU A 146 2.44 14.24 11.94
N LEU A 147 3.15 13.18 12.33
CA LEU A 147 3.12 11.91 11.59
C LEU A 147 1.75 11.23 11.69
N ARG A 148 1.14 11.22 12.88
CA ARG A 148 -0.22 10.72 13.12
C ARG A 148 -1.21 11.46 12.23
N ASP A 149 -1.20 12.78 12.26
CA ASP A 149 -2.14 13.59 11.47
C ASP A 149 -1.92 13.32 9.97
N PHE A 150 -0.67 13.32 9.50
CA PHE A 150 -0.39 12.99 8.09
C PHE A 150 -0.91 11.60 7.66
N TYR A 151 -0.82 10.58 8.53
CA TYR A 151 -1.32 9.23 8.25
C TYR A 151 -2.85 9.12 8.32
N MET A 152 -3.49 9.94 9.14
CA MET A 152 -4.94 9.93 9.36
C MET A 152 -5.71 10.90 8.45
N ASP A 153 -5.03 11.82 7.77
CA ASP A 153 -5.67 12.76 6.85
C ASP A 153 -6.01 12.11 5.50
N ASN A 154 -7.20 11.53 5.40
CA ASN A 154 -7.69 10.94 4.16
C ASN A 154 -7.94 11.99 3.06
N ASP A 155 -8.22 13.23 3.42
CA ASP A 155 -8.42 14.32 2.48
C ASP A 155 -7.09 14.70 1.82
N TYR A 156 -6.04 14.89 2.63
CA TYR A 156 -4.70 15.12 2.11
C TYR A 156 -4.14 13.90 1.36
N ARG A 157 -4.50 12.68 1.78
CA ARG A 157 -4.11 11.46 1.07
C ARG A 157 -4.59 11.48 -0.39
N MET A 158 -5.80 11.96 -0.67
CA MET A 158 -6.30 12.13 -2.04
C MET A 158 -5.53 13.19 -2.86
N VAL A 159 -4.88 14.14 -2.19
CA VAL A 159 -4.06 15.17 -2.84
C VAL A 159 -2.71 14.58 -3.30
N TRP A 160 -1.99 13.91 -2.40
CA TRP A 160 -0.61 13.50 -2.70
C TRP A 160 -0.50 12.07 -3.24
N ASP A 161 -1.40 11.16 -2.90
CA ASP A 161 -1.37 9.77 -3.37
C ASP A 161 -2.29 9.52 -4.56
N ASN A 162 -1.71 9.60 -5.76
CA ASN A 162 -2.39 9.35 -7.03
C ASN A 162 -3.06 7.97 -7.17
N THR A 163 -2.80 7.01 -6.27
CA THR A 163 -3.52 5.74 -6.27
C THR A 163 -4.88 5.86 -5.61
N VAL A 164 -5.08 6.81 -4.68
CA VAL A 164 -6.35 7.04 -4.00
C VAL A 164 -7.18 8.01 -4.83
N THR A 165 -8.28 7.51 -5.38
CA THR A 165 -9.13 8.29 -6.29
C THR A 165 -10.40 8.82 -5.64
N LYS A 166 -10.79 8.22 -4.51
CA LYS A 166 -11.96 8.60 -3.73
C LYS A 166 -11.80 8.09 -2.32
N HIS A 167 -12.22 8.89 -1.36
CA HIS A 167 -12.44 8.51 0.02
C HIS A 167 -13.79 9.08 0.48
N GLU A 168 -14.53 8.30 1.26
CA GLU A 168 -15.80 8.70 1.87
C GLU A 168 -15.87 8.12 3.28
N GLN A 169 -16.11 8.98 4.27
CA GLN A 169 -16.49 8.52 5.61
C GLN A 169 -17.94 8.00 5.56
N LEU A 170 -18.16 6.78 6.04
CA LEU A 170 -19.47 6.12 6.01
C LEU A 170 -20.18 6.20 7.36
N GLN A 171 -19.43 6.04 8.44
CA GLN A 171 -19.96 6.05 9.80
C GLN A 171 -18.86 6.39 10.81
N CYS A 172 -19.23 7.06 11.89
CA CYS A 172 -18.41 7.26 13.08
C CYS A 172 -19.21 6.85 14.31
N ASP A 173 -18.57 6.17 15.24
CA ASP A 173 -19.13 5.89 16.55
C ASP A 173 -18.24 6.50 17.64
N GLU A 174 -18.77 7.49 18.36
CA GLU A 174 -18.05 8.18 19.43
C GLU A 174 -17.86 7.32 20.67
N ASN A 175 -18.72 6.32 20.90
CA ASN A 175 -18.62 5.44 22.07
C ASN A 175 -17.37 4.56 21.96
N SER A 176 -17.30 3.73 20.92
CA SER A 176 -16.13 2.89 20.64
C SER A 176 -14.94 3.70 20.14
N GLY A 177 -15.14 4.80 19.41
CA GLY A 177 -14.08 5.48 18.67
C GLY A 177 -13.77 4.83 17.32
N ILE A 178 -14.66 3.95 16.84
CA ILE A 178 -14.53 3.29 15.53
C ILE A 178 -15.05 4.22 14.44
N GLU A 179 -14.29 4.31 13.36
CA GLU A 179 -14.66 4.99 12.13
C GLU A 179 -14.69 3.98 10.99
N ILE A 180 -15.71 4.07 10.14
CA ILE A 180 -15.86 3.25 8.94
C ILE A 180 -15.81 4.15 7.73
N GLY A 181 -14.96 3.80 6.77
CA GLY A 181 -14.80 4.54 5.53
C GLY A 181 -14.67 3.65 4.31
N ARG A 182 -14.94 4.27 3.16
CA ARG A 182 -14.81 3.69 1.84
C ARG A 182 -13.67 4.37 1.09
N THR A 183 -12.71 3.58 0.64
CA THR A 183 -11.62 4.07 -0.20
C THR A 183 -11.61 3.35 -1.54
N VAL A 184 -11.47 4.09 -2.63
CA VAL A 184 -11.28 3.53 -3.98
C VAL A 184 -9.87 3.80 -4.46
N LYS A 185 -9.09 2.73 -4.65
CA LYS A 185 -7.74 2.80 -5.19
C LYS A 185 -7.69 2.35 -6.64
N LYS A 186 -6.95 3.08 -7.46
CA LYS A 186 -6.73 2.78 -8.87
C LYS A 186 -5.24 2.55 -9.12
N PHE A 187 -4.93 1.33 -9.50
CA PHE A 187 -3.60 0.95 -9.97
C PHE A 187 -3.60 0.89 -11.50
N PRO A 188 -2.49 1.25 -12.17
CA PRO A 188 -2.45 1.18 -13.63
C PRO A 188 -2.70 -0.24 -14.14
N LEU A 189 -3.47 -0.37 -15.22
CA LEU A 189 -3.79 -1.63 -15.89
C LEU A 189 -4.61 -2.63 -15.05
N LEU A 190 -5.04 -2.25 -13.84
CA LEU A 190 -5.82 -3.07 -12.95
C LEU A 190 -7.22 -2.45 -12.74
N THR A 191 -8.23 -3.30 -12.57
CA THR A 191 -9.57 -2.86 -12.12
C THR A 191 -9.44 -2.09 -10.80
N PRO A 192 -10.14 -0.97 -10.59
CA PRO A 192 -10.04 -0.26 -9.32
C PRO A 192 -10.47 -1.16 -8.16
N ARG A 193 -9.76 -1.05 -7.04
CA ARG A 193 -10.06 -1.77 -5.80
C ARG A 193 -10.89 -0.88 -4.89
N GLU A 194 -11.90 -1.46 -4.27
CA GLU A 194 -12.73 -0.81 -3.27
C GLU A 194 -12.46 -1.45 -1.91
N TYR A 195 -12.17 -0.59 -0.94
CA TYR A 195 -11.90 -0.93 0.45
C TYR A 195 -13.04 -0.36 1.28
N ILE A 196 -13.66 -1.21 2.10
CA ILE A 196 -14.53 -0.78 3.19
C ILE A 196 -13.81 -1.19 4.46
N SER A 197 -13.44 -0.22 5.26
CA SER A 197 -12.50 -0.41 6.36
C SER A 197 -13.06 0.22 7.62
N ALA A 198 -13.01 -0.53 8.71
CA ALA A 198 -13.23 -0.02 10.05
C ALA A 198 -11.87 0.21 10.71
N TRP A 199 -11.67 1.35 11.33
CA TRP A 199 -10.45 1.65 12.07
C TRP A 199 -10.72 2.34 13.39
N ARG A 200 -9.74 2.22 14.29
CA ARG A 200 -9.73 2.87 15.59
C ARG A 200 -8.33 3.37 15.88
N VAL A 201 -8.23 4.51 16.57
CA VAL A 201 -6.96 5.15 16.93
C VAL A 201 -6.89 5.27 18.45
N TRP A 202 -5.73 4.94 18.98
CA TRP A 202 -5.42 5.08 20.39
C TRP A 202 -4.14 5.87 20.62
N GLU A 203 -4.05 6.48 21.78
CA GLU A 203 -2.90 7.25 22.25
C GLU A 203 -2.45 6.75 23.63
N SER A 204 -1.15 6.48 23.76
CA SER A 204 -0.51 6.17 25.05
C SER A 204 -0.09 7.44 25.78
N ASN A 205 0.29 7.32 27.05
CA ASN A 205 0.75 8.46 27.85
C ASN A 205 2.07 9.10 27.36
N GLU A 206 2.84 8.39 26.54
CA GLU A 206 4.14 8.84 26.00
C GLU A 206 4.03 9.45 24.59
N ASN A 207 2.83 9.91 24.20
CA ASN A 207 2.52 10.37 22.84
C ASN A 207 2.90 9.36 21.74
N SER A 208 2.74 8.06 22.05
CA SER A 208 2.76 7.02 21.02
C SER A 208 1.34 6.75 20.55
N PHE A 209 1.18 6.56 19.24
CA PHE A 209 -0.13 6.40 18.62
C PHE A 209 -0.24 5.04 17.97
N TYR A 210 -1.39 4.40 18.16
CA TYR A 210 -1.69 3.09 17.61
C TYR A 210 -2.96 3.18 16.78
N CYS A 211 -2.99 2.47 15.66
CA CYS A 211 -4.20 2.31 14.89
C CYS A 211 -4.31 0.91 14.35
N LEU A 212 -5.52 0.38 14.35
CA LEU A 212 -5.87 -0.85 13.70
C LEU A 212 -6.94 -0.58 12.65
N VAL A 213 -6.81 -1.23 11.51
CA VAL A 213 -7.71 -1.20 10.37
C VAL A 213 -8.08 -2.64 10.00
N LYS A 214 -9.38 -2.91 9.91
CA LYS A 214 -9.91 -4.19 9.43
C LYS A 214 -10.89 -4.00 8.28
N GLU A 215 -10.95 -4.97 7.38
CA GLU A 215 -12.04 -5.05 6.41
C GLU A 215 -13.41 -5.16 7.11
N CYS A 216 -14.44 -4.56 6.53
CA CYS A 216 -15.82 -4.80 6.94
C CYS A 216 -16.78 -4.68 5.73
N GLU A 217 -18.07 -4.89 5.98
CA GLU A 217 -19.15 -4.59 5.03
C GLU A 217 -20.01 -3.47 5.61
N HIS A 218 -20.60 -2.63 4.75
CA HIS A 218 -21.41 -1.51 5.19
C HIS A 218 -22.58 -1.27 4.23
N SER A 219 -23.78 -1.03 4.76
CA SER A 219 -25.03 -0.89 4.00
C SER A 219 -24.99 0.27 2.99
N LEU A 220 -24.33 1.38 3.34
CA LEU A 220 -24.14 2.54 2.44
C LEU A 220 -23.14 2.29 1.31
N ALA A 221 -22.40 1.18 1.34
CA ALA A 221 -21.41 0.84 0.32
C ALA A 221 -21.62 -0.58 -0.23
N PRO A 222 -22.77 -0.85 -0.89
CA PRO A 222 -23.03 -2.14 -1.50
C PRO A 222 -22.05 -2.42 -2.64
N ARG A 223 -21.77 -3.70 -2.88
CA ARG A 223 -20.79 -4.15 -3.86
C ARG A 223 -21.16 -3.69 -5.27
N GLN A 224 -20.20 -3.13 -5.99
CA GLN A 224 -20.39 -2.63 -7.35
C GLN A 224 -19.51 -3.39 -8.33
N ARG A 225 -20.07 -3.89 -9.44
CA ARG A 225 -19.36 -4.70 -10.45
C ARG A 225 -18.13 -4.01 -11.07
N LYS A 226 -18.07 -2.68 -11.03
CA LYS A 226 -16.94 -1.88 -11.55
C LYS A 226 -15.70 -1.90 -10.65
N PHE A 227 -15.80 -2.44 -9.43
CA PHE A 227 -14.72 -2.52 -8.46
C PHE A 227 -14.42 -3.96 -8.08
N VAL A 228 -13.15 -4.23 -7.76
CA VAL A 228 -12.76 -5.43 -7.01
C VAL A 228 -12.85 -5.08 -5.52
N ARG A 229 -13.80 -5.69 -4.81
CA ARG A 229 -13.91 -5.51 -3.35
C ARG A 229 -12.76 -6.25 -2.67
N VAL A 230 -11.97 -5.53 -1.89
CA VAL A 230 -10.93 -6.12 -1.04
C VAL A 230 -11.62 -6.78 0.15
N ARG A 231 -11.39 -8.09 0.30
CA ARG A 231 -12.07 -8.94 1.30
C ARG A 231 -11.18 -9.31 2.48
N LEU A 232 -9.90 -8.95 2.42
CA LEU A 232 -8.93 -9.14 3.48
C LEU A 232 -8.05 -7.91 3.52
N LEU A 233 -8.14 -7.16 4.61
CA LEU A 233 -7.31 -6.01 4.93
C LEU A 233 -7.20 -5.95 6.46
N ARG A 234 -6.14 -6.53 7.00
CA ARG A 234 -5.80 -6.40 8.41
C ARG A 234 -4.49 -5.66 8.51
N SER A 235 -4.56 -4.39 8.90
CA SER A 235 -3.40 -3.52 8.98
C SER A 235 -3.39 -2.84 10.34
N GLY A 236 -2.22 -2.78 10.97
CA GLY A 236 -2.04 -2.00 12.19
C GLY A 236 -0.73 -1.24 12.14
N TRP A 237 -0.67 -0.11 12.83
CA TRP A 237 0.55 0.67 12.94
C TRP A 237 0.74 1.25 14.34
N CYS A 238 2.00 1.49 14.68
CA CYS A 238 2.46 2.15 15.89
C CYS A 238 3.40 3.30 15.49
N ILE A 239 3.12 4.51 15.96
CA ILE A 239 3.97 5.69 15.81
C ILE A 239 4.56 6.01 17.18
N ARG A 240 5.88 6.19 17.22
CA ARG A 240 6.60 6.55 18.45
C ARG A 240 7.83 7.41 18.14
N LYS A 241 8.30 8.12 19.17
CA LYS A 241 9.56 8.86 19.10
C LYS A 241 10.75 7.91 19.09
N VAL A 242 11.84 8.28 18.42
CA VAL A 242 13.12 7.58 18.53
C VAL A 242 13.90 8.14 19.73
N PRO A 243 14.26 7.33 20.75
CA PRO A 243 15.00 7.81 21.91
C PRO A 243 16.33 8.48 21.52
N GLY A 244 16.61 9.64 22.11
CA GLY A 244 17.86 10.38 21.89
C GLY A 244 18.06 10.97 20.49
N ARG A 245 17.04 10.94 19.62
CA ARG A 245 17.11 11.43 18.25
C ARG A 245 15.89 12.28 17.92
N ASP A 246 16.10 13.36 17.17
CA ASP A 246 15.00 14.13 16.58
C ASP A 246 14.42 13.38 15.38
N ALA A 247 13.66 12.32 15.67
CA ALA A 247 13.03 11.48 14.67
C ALA A 247 11.83 10.75 15.26
N CYS A 248 10.88 10.42 14.39
CA CYS A 248 9.77 9.52 14.71
C CYS A 248 9.83 8.29 13.83
N GLN A 249 9.39 7.17 14.39
CA GLN A 249 9.30 5.90 13.72
C GLN A 249 7.84 5.47 13.64
N ILE A 250 7.44 4.97 12.47
CA ILE A 250 6.21 4.22 12.31
C ILE A 250 6.53 2.77 11.96
N THR A 251 6.00 1.85 12.76
CA THR A 251 6.04 0.41 12.50
C THR A 251 4.65 -0.01 11.99
N VAL A 252 4.60 -0.76 10.89
CA VAL A 252 3.34 -1.17 10.26
C VAL A 252 3.34 -2.68 10.06
N LEU A 253 2.35 -3.37 10.63
CA LEU A 253 2.00 -4.75 10.31
C LEU A 253 0.83 -4.74 9.31
N HIS A 254 0.96 -5.46 8.20
CA HIS A 254 0.01 -5.38 7.09
C HIS A 254 -0.26 -6.74 6.45
N HIS A 255 -1.53 -7.06 6.26
CA HIS A 255 -1.99 -8.29 5.63
C HIS A 255 -3.20 -7.95 4.72
N GLU A 256 -3.00 -8.02 3.41
CA GLU A 256 -4.00 -7.61 2.42
C GLU A 256 -4.05 -8.61 1.27
N ASP A 257 -5.26 -9.00 0.84
CA ASP A 257 -5.48 -9.60 -0.48
C ASP A 257 -6.25 -8.63 -1.37
N ASN A 258 -5.53 -8.03 -2.31
CA ASN A 258 -6.11 -7.11 -3.29
C ASN A 258 -6.27 -7.71 -4.68
N GLY A 259 -6.19 -9.04 -4.78
CA GLY A 259 -6.34 -9.79 -6.01
C GLY A 259 -5.28 -9.45 -7.06
N MET A 260 -4.11 -8.97 -6.63
CA MET A 260 -2.97 -8.77 -7.51
C MET A 260 -2.14 -10.05 -7.58
N ASN A 261 -1.70 -10.40 -8.79
CA ASN A 261 -0.79 -11.52 -8.97
C ASN A 261 0.52 -11.28 -8.22
N ILE A 262 1.01 -12.34 -7.55
CA ILE A 262 2.22 -12.30 -6.73
C ILE A 262 3.43 -11.71 -7.48
N GLU A 263 3.65 -12.08 -8.75
CA GLU A 263 4.79 -11.58 -9.53
C GLU A 263 4.68 -10.11 -9.92
N MET A 264 3.48 -9.65 -10.26
CA MET A 264 3.26 -8.22 -10.55
C MET A 264 3.55 -7.37 -9.32
N ALA A 265 3.14 -7.87 -8.19
CA ALA A 265 3.39 -7.17 -6.95
C ALA A 265 4.85 -7.28 -6.50
N LYS A 266 5.51 -8.44 -6.70
CA LYS A 266 6.98 -8.61 -6.62
C LYS A 266 7.71 -7.47 -7.31
N LEU A 267 7.32 -7.21 -8.55
CA LEU A 267 7.90 -6.14 -9.34
C LEU A 267 7.57 -4.75 -8.76
N ALA A 268 6.31 -4.52 -8.36
CA ALA A 268 5.84 -3.23 -7.86
C ALA A 268 6.58 -2.77 -6.60
N PHE A 269 6.81 -3.65 -5.64
CA PHE A 269 7.51 -3.27 -4.41
C PHE A 269 9.02 -3.14 -4.65
N SER A 270 9.66 -4.15 -5.26
CA SER A 270 11.12 -4.19 -5.43
C SER A 270 11.65 -2.94 -6.16
N LYS A 271 10.87 -2.41 -7.11
CA LYS A 271 11.21 -1.22 -7.88
C LYS A 271 10.51 0.06 -7.41
N GLY A 272 9.35 -0.05 -6.77
CA GLY A 272 8.46 1.08 -6.51
C GLY A 272 8.40 1.55 -5.06
N ILE A 273 8.59 0.67 -4.07
CA ILE A 273 8.31 1.03 -2.67
C ILE A 273 9.21 2.16 -2.18
N TRP A 274 10.50 2.12 -2.50
CA TRP A 274 11.43 3.16 -2.06
C TRP A 274 11.08 4.54 -2.65
N ASN A 275 10.73 4.59 -3.93
CA ASN A 275 10.30 5.83 -4.57
C ASN A 275 9.00 6.35 -3.95
N TYR A 276 8.10 5.43 -3.56
CA TYR A 276 6.90 5.80 -2.84
C TYR A 276 7.20 6.35 -1.44
N ILE A 277 8.09 5.73 -0.67
CA ILE A 277 8.50 6.25 0.64
C ILE A 277 9.15 7.64 0.50
N CYS A 278 9.99 7.85 -0.52
CA CYS A 278 10.53 9.18 -0.82
C CYS A 278 9.42 10.19 -1.16
N LYS A 279 8.41 9.78 -1.95
CA LYS A 279 7.24 10.61 -2.27
C LYS A 279 6.40 10.91 -1.02
N MET A 280 6.21 9.94 -0.15
CA MET A 280 5.48 10.09 1.11
C MET A 280 6.20 11.05 2.03
N ASN A 281 7.52 10.90 2.22
CA ASN A 281 8.33 11.86 2.97
C ASN A 281 8.19 13.27 2.39
N ASN A 282 8.27 13.43 1.07
CA ASN A 282 8.06 14.72 0.41
C ASN A 282 6.66 15.32 0.67
N ALA A 283 5.62 14.49 0.74
CA ALA A 283 4.27 14.94 1.08
C ALA A 283 4.15 15.32 2.56
N LEU A 284 4.75 14.54 3.46
CA LEU A 284 4.83 14.84 4.89
C LEU A 284 5.52 16.18 5.15
N ARG A 285 6.63 16.49 4.47
CA ARG A 285 7.32 17.79 4.63
C ARG A 285 6.50 18.99 4.17
N ARG A 286 5.57 18.80 3.24
CA ARG A 286 4.66 19.85 2.75
C ARG A 286 3.37 19.93 3.56
N TYR A 287 3.07 18.90 4.36
CA TYR A 287 1.81 18.80 5.08
C TYR A 287 1.54 19.98 6.03
N PRO A 288 2.51 20.50 6.82
CA PRO A 288 2.28 21.67 7.67
C PRO A 288 1.90 22.95 6.91
N GLN A 289 2.19 23.02 5.61
CA GLN A 289 1.86 24.17 4.76
C GLN A 289 0.41 24.11 4.27
N ASN A 290 -0.27 22.98 4.47
CA ASN A 290 -1.68 22.83 4.11
C ASN A 290 -2.56 23.57 5.12
N HIS A 291 -3.52 24.36 4.64
CA HIS A 291 -4.27 25.28 5.48
C HIS A 291 -5.37 24.57 6.29
N GLY A 292 -5.22 24.52 7.62
CA GLY A 292 -6.22 24.08 8.58
C GLY A 292 -6.37 22.55 8.74
N PRO A 293 -6.88 22.08 9.89
CA PRO A 293 -7.15 20.66 10.10
C PRO A 293 -8.29 20.19 9.18
N SER A 294 -8.08 19.09 8.47
CA SER A 294 -9.11 18.49 7.61
C SER A 294 -10.25 17.88 8.44
N VAL A 295 -11.38 17.57 7.80
CA VAL A 295 -12.50 16.90 8.46
C VAL A 295 -12.08 15.53 9.01
N SER A 296 -11.18 14.85 8.29
CA SER A 296 -10.58 13.59 8.72
C SER A 296 -9.83 13.75 10.04
N ILE A 297 -9.04 14.82 10.19
CA ILE A 297 -8.27 15.08 11.41
C ILE A 297 -9.16 15.47 12.58
N LEU A 298 -10.11 16.37 12.36
CA LEU A 298 -11.05 16.77 13.41
C LEU A 298 -11.86 15.58 13.93
N THR A 299 -12.27 14.68 13.03
CA THR A 299 -12.99 13.46 13.41
C THR A 299 -12.08 12.52 14.21
N MET A 300 -10.88 12.25 13.71
CA MET A 300 -9.93 11.38 14.39
C MET A 300 -9.58 11.90 15.79
N GLN A 301 -9.32 13.20 15.95
CA GLN A 301 -9.01 13.80 17.25
C GLN A 301 -10.16 13.66 18.26
N ARG A 302 -11.41 13.75 17.79
CA ARG A 302 -12.59 13.55 18.63
C ARG A 302 -12.80 12.08 19.03
N LEU A 303 -12.48 11.14 18.13
CA LEU A 303 -12.74 9.71 18.34
C LEU A 303 -11.60 8.97 19.05
N MET A 304 -10.38 9.51 18.98
CA MET A 304 -9.18 8.89 19.52
C MET A 304 -9.33 8.58 21.02
N LYS A 305 -9.02 7.33 21.40
CA LYS A 305 -9.15 6.86 22.78
C LYS A 305 -7.78 6.82 23.45
N LYS A 306 -7.72 7.15 24.74
CA LYS A 306 -6.52 6.89 25.54
C LYS A 306 -6.41 5.40 25.86
N PHE A 307 -5.20 4.93 26.11
CA PHE A 307 -4.98 3.58 26.61
C PHE A 307 -5.70 3.36 27.94
N SER A 308 -6.22 2.14 28.15
CA SER A 308 -6.70 1.75 29.47
C SER A 308 -5.53 1.76 30.47
N GLN A 309 -5.81 2.11 31.73
CA GLN A 309 -4.77 2.20 32.77
C GLN A 309 -3.98 0.88 32.91
N ALA A 310 -4.67 -0.26 32.85
CA ALA A 310 -4.04 -1.58 32.91
C ALA A 310 -3.07 -1.84 31.74
N LEU A 311 -3.44 -1.43 30.53
CA LEU A 311 -2.57 -1.57 29.37
C LEU A 311 -1.35 -0.64 29.47
N GLN A 312 -1.55 0.57 29.98
CA GLN A 312 -0.46 1.52 30.21
C GLN A 312 0.57 0.96 31.22
N THR A 313 0.12 0.47 32.38
CA THR A 313 1.01 -0.12 33.38
C THR A 313 1.83 -1.29 32.80
N SER A 314 1.21 -2.13 31.98
CA SER A 314 1.92 -3.26 31.34
C SER A 314 3.03 -2.81 30.36
N MET A 315 2.86 -1.65 29.71
CA MET A 315 3.90 -1.09 28.84
C MET A 315 5.06 -0.50 29.66
N ASP A 316 4.73 0.20 30.74
CA ASP A 316 5.71 0.86 31.60
C ASP A 316 6.58 -0.18 32.34
N GLU A 317 6.00 -1.30 32.79
CA GLU A 317 6.75 -2.42 33.39
C GLU A 317 7.72 -3.09 32.40
N GLY A 318 7.33 -3.19 31.12
CA GLY A 318 8.20 -3.64 30.05
C GLY A 318 9.38 -2.71 29.79
N HIS A 319 9.22 -1.41 30.06
CA HIS A 319 10.28 -0.41 29.95
C HIS A 319 11.22 -0.37 31.17
N LEU A 320 10.75 -0.84 32.33
CA LEU A 320 11.48 -0.84 33.60
C LEU A 320 12.27 -2.13 33.87
N SER A 321 12.14 -3.17 33.05
CA SER A 321 12.89 -4.42 33.20
C SER A 321 14.31 -4.27 32.62
N PRO A 322 15.38 -4.15 33.43
CA PRO A 322 16.73 -4.31 32.92
C PRO A 322 16.92 -5.80 32.64
N VAL A 323 17.51 -6.15 31.51
CA VAL A 323 18.07 -7.49 31.31
C VAL A 323 19.21 -7.66 32.33
N ASN A 324 18.86 -8.16 33.51
CA ASN A 324 19.81 -8.55 34.53
C ASN A 324 20.43 -9.89 34.11
N THR A 325 21.49 -9.86 33.32
CA THR A 325 22.47 -10.94 33.34
C THR A 325 23.37 -10.70 34.54
N ALA A 326 23.15 -11.48 35.60
CA ALA A 326 23.91 -11.39 36.84
C ALA A 326 25.41 -11.68 36.60
N ALA A 327 26.20 -10.66 36.95
CA ALA A 327 27.55 -10.67 37.50
C ALA A 327 28.37 -11.97 37.50
N ALA A 328 29.54 -11.91 36.84
CA ALA A 328 30.79 -12.34 37.44
C ALA A 328 31.69 -11.10 37.59
N VAL A 329 32.00 -10.75 38.84
CA VAL A 329 32.84 -9.63 39.28
C VAL A 329 34.31 -9.99 39.17
N VAL A 330 35.17 -9.12 38.61
CA VAL A 330 36.50 -8.72 39.16
C VAL A 330 36.87 -7.32 38.59
N PRO A 331 37.49 -6.38 39.38
CA PRO A 331 37.50 -4.94 39.07
C PRO A 331 38.83 -4.34 38.54
N SER A 332 38.64 -3.18 37.88
CA SER A 332 39.52 -1.99 37.67
C SER A 332 40.90 -2.10 37.02
N THR A 333 41.13 -1.29 35.97
CA THR A 333 42.20 -0.28 35.91
C THR A 333 41.87 0.81 34.86
N HIS A 334 42.06 2.08 35.23
CA HIS A 334 42.01 3.28 34.38
C HIS A 334 42.98 3.20 33.19
N LEU A 335 42.67 3.84 32.05
CA LEU A 335 43.57 4.72 31.30
C LEU A 335 42.81 5.48 30.19
N THR A 336 43.13 6.76 30.06
CA THR A 336 42.69 7.75 29.07
C THR A 336 43.13 7.41 27.65
N GLY A 337 42.29 7.71 26.64
CA GLY A 337 42.68 7.62 25.24
C GLY A 337 41.62 8.15 24.26
N THR A 338 41.83 9.38 23.79
CA THR A 338 41.16 10.03 22.66
C THR A 338 41.43 9.29 21.34
N SER A 339 40.41 9.00 20.51
CA SER A 339 40.49 9.08 19.03
C SER A 339 39.15 8.76 18.33
N PRO A 340 38.90 9.31 17.12
CA PRO A 340 37.60 9.27 16.45
C PRO A 340 37.46 8.05 15.53
N CYS A 341 36.31 7.37 15.57
CA CYS A 341 36.03 6.25 14.67
C CYS A 341 35.52 6.74 13.30
N LYS A 342 36.33 6.46 12.27
CA LYS A 342 36.12 6.78 10.86
C LYS A 342 34.96 6.00 10.27
N LEU A 343 34.19 6.69 9.43
CA LEU A 343 33.10 6.18 8.60
C LEU A 343 33.64 5.22 7.53
N GLY A 344 33.46 3.92 7.72
CA GLY A 344 33.82 2.89 6.75
C GLY A 344 32.64 2.53 5.84
N LYS A 345 32.60 3.09 4.62
CA LYS A 345 31.78 2.58 3.52
C LYS A 345 32.22 1.16 3.16
N LYS A 346 31.34 0.17 3.36
CA LYS A 346 31.40 -1.12 2.65
C LYS A 346 30.03 -1.41 2.06
N SER A 347 29.95 -1.38 0.73
CA SER A 347 28.79 -1.85 -0.01
C SER A 347 28.86 -3.37 -0.10
N SER A 348 28.01 -4.08 0.62
CA SER A 348 27.74 -5.49 0.37
C SER A 348 26.58 -5.60 -0.62
N ARG A 349 26.82 -6.29 -1.74
CA ARG A 349 25.76 -6.77 -2.63
C ARG A 349 25.02 -7.87 -1.89
N GLU A 350 23.89 -7.55 -1.28
CA GLU A 350 22.96 -8.57 -0.78
C GLU A 350 22.07 -9.06 -1.91
N THR A 351 22.04 -10.38 -2.03
CA THR A 351 21.15 -11.15 -2.90
C THR A 351 19.70 -10.90 -2.48
N ILE A 352 18.88 -10.44 -3.42
CA ILE A 352 17.45 -10.20 -3.22
C ILE A 352 16.74 -11.55 -3.04
N ALA A 353 16.45 -11.92 -1.79
CA ALA A 353 15.55 -13.02 -1.49
C ALA A 353 14.12 -12.62 -1.92
N SER A 354 13.49 -13.50 -2.68
CA SER A 354 12.24 -13.23 -3.40
C SER A 354 11.03 -13.44 -2.49
N GLY A 355 10.50 -12.39 -1.86
CA GLY A 355 9.26 -12.47 -1.08
C GLY A 355 8.53 -11.14 -0.91
N LEU A 356 7.32 -11.01 -1.48
CA LEU A 356 6.91 -9.66 -1.89
C LEU A 356 5.41 -9.49 -2.22
N LEU A 357 4.75 -8.49 -1.59
CA LEU A 357 3.37 -8.00 -1.81
C LEU A 357 2.81 -6.99 -0.76
N LEU A 358 3.12 -5.69 -0.92
CA LEU A 358 2.39 -4.52 -0.37
C LEU A 358 2.39 -4.33 1.15
N ILE A 359 3.10 -3.31 1.60
CA ILE A 359 2.79 -2.62 2.85
C ILE A 359 2.05 -1.34 2.44
N GLY A 360 0.77 -1.26 2.79
CA GLY A 360 -0.04 -0.06 2.57
C GLY A 360 -0.53 0.16 1.13
N SER A 361 -0.92 -0.87 0.39
CA SER A 361 -1.64 -0.76 -0.89
C SER A 361 -1.08 0.26 -1.92
N ILE A 362 0.18 0.12 -2.34
CA ILE A 362 0.74 0.87 -3.46
C ILE A 362 1.45 -0.01 -4.48
N VAL A 363 0.98 0.09 -5.74
CA VAL A 363 1.79 -0.17 -6.93
C VAL A 363 2.21 1.19 -7.51
N CYS A 364 3.49 1.52 -7.40
CA CYS A 364 4.05 2.73 -8.00
C CYS A 364 4.54 2.44 -9.41
N LEU A 365 3.87 3.02 -10.41
CA LEU A 365 4.51 3.29 -11.70
C LEU A 365 4.89 4.76 -11.72
N SER A 366 6.19 5.02 -11.70
CA SER A 366 6.76 6.35 -11.89
C SER A 366 6.26 6.90 -13.24
N LYS A 367 5.38 7.91 -13.16
CA LYS A 367 5.12 8.77 -14.30
C LYS A 367 6.24 9.81 -14.37
N GLY A 368 7.23 9.53 -15.20
CA GLY A 368 8.33 10.45 -15.51
C GLY A 368 9.08 10.00 -16.76
N ARG A 369 8.70 10.61 -17.90
CA ARG A 369 9.31 10.66 -19.26
C ARG A 369 9.62 9.32 -19.96
N SER A 370 8.86 9.09 -21.04
CA SER A 370 8.97 8.04 -22.09
C SER A 370 9.25 6.61 -21.61
N ASN A 371 8.21 5.92 -21.13
CA ASN A 371 8.29 4.55 -20.66
C ASN A 371 7.78 3.51 -21.69
N LEU A 372 8.02 3.76 -22.98
CA LEU A 372 7.59 2.84 -24.05
C LEU A 372 8.17 1.44 -23.85
N GLY A 373 9.42 1.34 -23.37
CA GLY A 373 10.06 0.06 -23.05
C GLY A 373 9.40 -0.71 -21.90
N ALA A 374 9.02 -0.02 -20.82
CA ALA A 374 8.32 -0.66 -19.69
C ALA A 374 6.88 -1.06 -20.06
N GLN A 375 6.21 -0.26 -20.88
CA GLN A 375 4.87 -0.58 -21.39
C GLN A 375 4.89 -1.76 -22.36
N LEU A 376 5.89 -1.83 -23.25
CA LEU A 376 6.09 -2.95 -24.18
C LEU A 376 6.48 -4.23 -23.44
N ALA A 377 7.36 -4.16 -22.44
CA ALA A 377 7.71 -5.30 -21.61
C ALA A 377 6.48 -5.86 -20.87
N MET A 378 5.69 -4.98 -20.24
CA MET A 378 4.44 -5.35 -19.57
C MET A 378 3.43 -5.97 -20.54
N ALA A 379 3.27 -5.41 -21.75
CA ALA A 379 2.40 -5.97 -22.78
C ALA A 379 2.87 -7.38 -23.24
N PHE A 380 4.18 -7.61 -23.31
CA PHE A 380 4.74 -8.91 -23.67
C PHE A 380 4.51 -9.97 -22.60
N PHE A 381 4.67 -9.61 -21.32
CA PHE A 381 4.36 -10.50 -20.20
C PHE A 381 2.87 -10.85 -20.13
N LEU A 382 1.99 -9.86 -20.32
CA LEU A 382 0.55 -10.09 -20.39
C LEU A 382 0.20 -11.03 -21.55
N LYS A 383 0.77 -10.83 -22.75
CA LYS A 383 0.56 -11.71 -23.90
C LYS A 383 1.03 -13.14 -23.65
N LYS A 384 2.12 -13.33 -22.91
CA LYS A 384 2.63 -14.67 -22.55
C LYS A 384 1.73 -15.36 -21.51
N ALA A 385 1.22 -14.62 -20.53
CA ALA A 385 0.29 -15.12 -19.53
C ALA A 385 -1.06 -15.54 -20.16
N PHE A 386 -1.62 -14.74 -21.06
CA PHE A 386 -2.87 -15.09 -21.78
C PHE A 386 -2.70 -16.25 -22.78
N LYS A 387 -1.47 -16.58 -23.21
CA LYS A 387 -1.19 -17.71 -24.09
C LYS A 387 -1.10 -19.04 -23.32
N GLN A 388 -0.72 -19.00 -22.04
CA GLN A 388 -0.71 -20.17 -21.16
C GLN A 388 -2.14 -20.60 -20.77
N ASP A 389 -3.06 -19.66 -20.65
CA ASP A 389 -4.47 -19.93 -20.31
C ASP A 389 -5.30 -20.54 -21.45
N LYS A 390 -4.76 -20.60 -22.67
CA LYS A 390 -5.37 -21.28 -23.82
C LYS A 390 -4.80 -22.67 -24.11
N GLY A 391 -3.88 -23.17 -23.25
CA GLY A 391 -3.13 -24.40 -23.49
C GLY A 391 -3.64 -25.66 -22.78
N SER A 392 -4.58 -25.58 -21.84
CA SER A 392 -5.07 -26.74 -21.07
C SER A 392 -6.48 -27.17 -21.51
N GLY A 393 -6.62 -27.56 -22.78
CA GLY A 393 -7.75 -28.36 -23.25
C GLY A 393 -7.50 -29.85 -22.97
N SER A 394 -8.25 -30.42 -22.04
CA SER A 394 -8.27 -31.87 -21.74
C SER A 394 -8.76 -32.70 -22.95
N PRO A 395 -8.23 -33.91 -23.19
CA PRO A 395 -8.95 -34.94 -23.92
C PRO A 395 -9.59 -35.95 -22.94
N ARG A 396 -10.92 -36.05 -23.01
CA ARG A 396 -11.70 -37.19 -22.52
C ARG A 396 -11.58 -38.36 -23.50
N GLY A 397 -11.51 -39.58 -22.98
CA GLY A 397 -12.07 -40.77 -23.61
C GLY A 397 -11.24 -42.05 -23.46
N ARG A 398 -11.67 -42.98 -22.60
CA ARG A 398 -12.42 -44.18 -22.98
C ARG A 398 -12.67 -45.07 -21.75
N THR A 399 -13.93 -45.40 -21.54
CA THR A 399 -14.41 -46.52 -20.74
C THR A 399 -14.04 -47.83 -21.44
N ASP A 400 -13.49 -48.80 -20.70
CA ASP A 400 -13.62 -50.21 -21.02
C ASP A 400 -14.05 -50.98 -19.77
N ALA A 401 -15.19 -51.64 -19.92
CA ALA A 401 -15.71 -52.62 -19.00
C ALA A 401 -15.27 -53.99 -19.53
N THR A 402 -14.56 -54.78 -18.71
CA THR A 402 -14.39 -56.20 -18.98
C THR A 402 -14.68 -57.00 -17.73
N VAL A 403 -15.79 -57.72 -17.81
CA VAL A 403 -16.20 -58.85 -16.99
C VAL A 403 -15.18 -59.99 -17.13
N SER A 404 -14.78 -60.62 -16.03
CA SER A 404 -14.67 -62.09 -16.01
C SER A 404 -14.79 -62.65 -14.60
N ARG A 405 -15.63 -63.68 -14.50
CA ARG A 405 -15.75 -64.66 -13.42
C ARG A 405 -14.41 -65.39 -13.22
N HIS A 406 -14.01 -65.64 -11.98
CA HIS A 406 -14.17 -66.94 -11.30
C HIS A 406 -13.84 -66.82 -9.81
#